data_AF-A0A3G6TAL8-F1
#
_entry.id   AF-A0A3G6TAL8-F1
#
_cell.length_a   1.000
_cell.length_b   1.000
_cell.length_c   1.000
_cell.angle_alpha   90.00
_cell.angle_beta   90.00
_cell.angle_gamma   90.00
#
_symmetry.space_group_name_H-M   'P 1'
#
loop_
_entity.id
_entity.type
_entity.pdbx_description
1 polymer ?
#
loop_
_entity_poly.entity_id
_entity_poly.type
_entity_poly.pdbx_seq_one_letter_code
_entity_poly.pdbx_strand_id
1 'polypeptide(L)'
;MELPFYLNFSDFENHYYDHLEKWFEEYHNTSEADYLKALADMYSPYLYYNFADDSLQADATIEIKECFFPYHEKIGISFCTGCENGASPKKGMNHVFEWKTISMMEYAQHILDKINRYCSKNKEALSGSKNILDYINDYDIVTSREGAGYCVSYNRHQKTIPFLKAYLPYYGQTVDMALYRDFLFSIVQVAEYIDQKLKTIHAFEHTIYAQSRAEAKFKVQMSRQFLTLCN
;
A
#
# COMPACT_ATOMS: atom_id res chain seq x y z
N MET A 1 15.67 -3.59 13.75
CA MET A 1 14.37 -3.56 14.43
C MET A 1 13.40 -3.16 13.36
N GLU A 2 12.29 -3.86 13.22
CA GLU A 2 11.24 -3.41 12.32
C GLU A 2 10.50 -2.25 13.01
N LEU A 3 10.46 -1.08 12.36
CA LEU A 3 9.74 0.08 12.85
C LEU A 3 8.24 -0.25 12.90
N PRO A 4 7.58 -0.11 14.06
CA PRO A 4 6.14 -0.36 14.16
C PRO A 4 5.37 0.71 13.39
N PHE A 5 4.36 0.26 12.66
CA PHE A 5 3.39 1.13 11.99
C PHE A 5 2.14 1.23 12.86
N TYR A 6 1.69 2.45 13.14
CA TYR A 6 0.53 2.70 13.99
C TYR A 6 -0.65 3.19 13.16
N LEU A 7 -1.81 2.64 13.47
CA LEU A 7 -3.07 3.05 12.85
C LEU A 7 -3.80 4.13 13.65
N ASN A 8 -3.41 4.35 14.90
CA ASN A 8 -3.98 5.34 15.79
C ASN A 8 -2.90 6.28 16.33
N PHE A 9 -3.19 7.57 16.37
CA PHE A 9 -2.26 8.58 16.86
C PHE A 9 -1.92 8.41 18.34
N SER A 10 -2.89 8.07 19.20
CA SER A 10 -2.64 7.86 20.63
C SER A 10 -1.66 6.72 20.88
N ASP A 11 -1.77 5.61 20.13
CA ASP A 11 -0.82 4.50 20.25
C ASP A 11 0.56 4.90 19.76
N PHE A 12 0.64 5.66 18.67
CA PHE A 12 1.90 6.20 18.16
C PHE A 12 2.59 7.09 19.19
N GLU A 13 1.87 8.07 19.75
CA GLU A 13 2.41 9.03 20.70
C GLU A 13 2.88 8.36 21.99
N ASN A 14 2.06 7.45 22.54
CA ASN A 14 2.35 6.76 23.80
C ASN A 14 3.62 5.89 23.73
N HIS A 15 3.94 5.35 22.56
CA HIS A 15 5.08 4.45 22.38
C HIS A 15 6.26 5.09 21.64
N TYR A 16 6.22 6.40 21.36
CA TYR A 16 7.27 7.08 20.60
C TYR A 16 8.65 6.91 21.25
N TYR A 17 8.75 7.24 22.54
CA TYR A 17 10.04 7.21 23.25
C TYR A 17 10.55 5.79 23.47
N ASP A 18 9.68 4.83 23.76
CA ASP A 18 10.04 3.42 23.90
C ASP A 18 10.65 2.85 22.61
N HIS A 19 10.11 3.25 21.45
CA HIS A 19 10.66 2.82 20.16
C HIS A 19 11.91 3.58 19.74
N LEU A 20 12.01 4.86 20.11
CA LEU A 20 13.24 5.63 19.92
C LEU A 20 14.40 5.03 20.73
N GLU A 21 14.16 4.61 21.97
CA GLU A 21 15.15 3.94 22.81
C GLU A 21 15.62 2.62 22.16
N LYS A 22 14.68 1.75 21.76
CA LYS A 22 14.99 0.50 21.04
C LYS A 22 15.74 0.74 19.73
N TRP A 23 15.43 1.83 19.03
CA TRP A 23 16.13 2.22 17.81
C TRP A 23 17.61 2.52 18.10
N PHE A 24 17.90 3.25 19.19
CA PHE A 24 19.28 3.53 19.61
C PHE A 24 20.01 2.30 20.14
N GLU A 25 19.30 1.37 20.78
CA GLU A 25 19.86 0.09 21.22
C GLU A 25 20.35 -0.76 20.05
N GLU A 26 19.62 -0.79 18.93
CA GLU A 26 20.02 -1.58 17.78
C GLU A 26 20.98 -0.84 16.84
N TYR A 27 20.79 0.46 16.68
CA TYR A 27 21.58 1.28 15.77
C TYR A 27 22.41 2.31 16.56
N HIS A 28 23.50 1.84 17.17
CA HIS A 28 24.37 2.61 18.07
C HIS A 28 24.94 3.93 17.52
N ASN A 29 24.96 4.12 16.20
CA ASN A 29 25.48 5.33 15.54
C ASN A 29 24.38 6.17 14.87
N THR A 30 23.13 6.05 15.32
CA THR A 30 22.00 6.82 14.78
C THR A 30 21.61 7.98 15.69
N SER A 31 20.92 8.95 15.11
CA SER A 31 20.35 10.10 15.80
C SER A 31 18.82 10.05 15.80
N GLU A 32 18.19 10.87 16.64
CA GLU A 32 16.74 11.05 16.59
C GLU A 32 16.27 11.57 15.22
N ALA A 33 17.13 12.35 14.52
CA ALA A 33 16.85 12.78 13.15
C ALA A 33 16.75 11.61 12.18
N ASP A 34 17.63 10.60 12.30
CA ASP A 34 17.59 9.40 11.47
C ASP A 34 16.33 8.57 11.72
N TYR A 35 15.94 8.43 12.99
CA TYR A 35 14.70 7.76 13.40
C TYR A 35 13.46 8.47 12.83
N LEU A 36 13.37 9.79 13.04
CA LEU A 36 12.26 10.59 12.54
C LEU A 36 12.19 10.61 11.01
N LYS A 37 13.33 10.62 10.33
CA LYS A 37 13.39 10.48 8.87
C LYS A 37 12.85 9.14 8.42
N ALA A 38 13.20 8.04 9.09
CA ALA A 38 12.66 6.73 8.78
C ALA A 38 11.13 6.66 9.00
N LEU A 39 10.62 7.28 10.07
CA LEU A 39 9.18 7.43 10.29
C LEU A 39 8.52 8.27 9.19
N ALA A 40 9.13 9.40 8.82
CA ALA A 40 8.64 10.25 7.74
C ALA A 40 8.54 9.48 6.42
N ASP A 41 9.60 8.75 6.03
CA ASP A 41 9.63 7.92 4.83
C ASP A 41 8.55 6.81 4.85
N MET A 42 8.25 6.26 6.03
CA MET A 42 7.24 5.22 6.21
C MET A 42 5.80 5.75 6.07
N TYR A 43 5.52 6.94 6.60
CA TYR A 43 4.16 7.52 6.60
C TYR A 43 3.85 8.41 5.40
N SER A 44 4.86 9.02 4.77
CA SER A 44 4.70 9.90 3.60
C SER A 44 3.85 9.31 2.47
N PRO A 45 3.94 8.01 2.12
CA PRO A 45 3.13 7.45 1.03
C PRO A 45 1.61 7.50 1.24
N TYR A 46 1.14 7.76 2.45
CA TYR A 46 -0.29 7.80 2.80
C TYR A 46 -0.82 9.24 2.90
N LEU A 47 -0.03 10.22 2.48
CA LEU A 47 -0.30 11.64 2.62
C LEU A 47 -0.08 12.34 1.29
N TYR A 48 -0.79 13.45 1.11
CA TYR A 48 -0.54 14.39 0.03
C TYR A 48 -0.59 15.82 0.54
N TYR A 49 0.01 16.72 -0.22
CA TYR A 49 -0.03 18.15 0.07
C TYR A 49 -1.19 18.82 -0.68
N ASN A 50 -2.08 19.48 0.05
CA ASN A 50 -3.17 20.27 -0.50
C ASN A 50 -2.77 21.75 -0.60
N PHE A 51 -2.74 22.28 -1.83
CA PHE A 51 -2.41 23.68 -2.10
C PHE A 51 -3.48 24.68 -1.64
N ALA A 52 -4.76 24.26 -1.53
CA ALA A 52 -5.85 25.16 -1.16
C ALA A 52 -5.77 25.56 0.32
N ASP A 53 -5.42 24.60 1.17
CA ASP A 53 -5.40 24.76 2.63
C ASP A 53 -3.97 24.86 3.21
N ASP A 54 -2.95 24.83 2.35
CA ASP A 54 -1.51 24.78 2.70
C ASP A 54 -1.20 23.72 3.78
N SER A 55 -1.77 22.53 3.62
CA SER A 55 -1.75 21.48 4.65
C SER A 55 -1.52 20.08 4.07
N LEU A 56 -1.12 19.16 4.95
CA LEU A 56 -1.10 17.74 4.65
C LEU A 56 -2.51 17.17 4.80
N GLN A 57 -2.87 16.27 3.90
CA GLN A 57 -4.13 15.54 3.95
C GLN A 57 -3.88 14.05 3.71
N ALA A 58 -4.75 13.21 4.24
CA ALA A 58 -4.67 11.77 4.03
C ALA A 58 -4.97 11.42 2.57
N ASP A 59 -4.09 10.64 1.96
CA ASP A 59 -4.25 10.01 0.66
C ASP A 59 -3.64 8.61 0.72
N ALA A 60 -4.31 7.73 1.49
CA ALA A 60 -3.91 6.33 1.64
C ALA A 60 -4.38 5.52 0.43
N THR A 61 -3.82 5.81 -0.74
CA THR A 61 -4.10 5.13 -2.00
C THR A 61 -2.84 4.48 -2.60
N ILE A 62 -3.05 3.54 -3.53
CA ILE A 62 -1.97 2.88 -4.26
C ILE A 62 -2.35 2.68 -5.71
N GLU A 63 -1.39 2.95 -6.60
CA GLU A 63 -1.49 2.59 -8.00
C GLU A 63 -1.13 1.11 -8.22
N ILE A 64 -2.05 0.37 -8.82
CA ILE A 64 -1.89 -1.03 -9.14
C ILE A 64 -2.31 -1.29 -10.60
N LYS A 65 -1.70 -2.29 -11.23
CA LYS A 65 -2.16 -2.73 -12.56
C LYS A 65 -3.42 -3.57 -12.37
N GLU A 66 -4.49 -3.21 -13.05
CA GLU A 66 -5.68 -4.03 -13.18
C GLU A 66 -5.64 -4.77 -14.51
N CYS A 67 -5.78 -6.08 -14.43
CA CYS A 67 -5.80 -6.99 -15.55
C CYS A 67 -7.25 -7.35 -15.87
N PHE A 68 -7.79 -6.91 -16.99
CA PHE A 68 -9.17 -7.22 -17.38
C PHE A 68 -9.25 -7.73 -18.82
N PHE A 69 -10.41 -8.28 -19.17
CA PHE A 69 -10.71 -8.70 -20.54
C PHE A 69 -11.40 -7.56 -21.27
N PRO A 70 -10.89 -7.10 -22.42
CA PRO A 70 -11.58 -6.09 -23.21
C PRO A 70 -12.86 -6.71 -23.80
N TYR A 71 -14.00 -6.45 -23.17
CA TYR A 71 -15.31 -6.71 -23.77
C TYR A 71 -16.19 -5.46 -23.62
N HIS A 72 -15.86 -4.42 -24.38
CA HIS A 72 -16.91 -3.57 -24.90
C HIS A 72 -17.56 -4.30 -26.09
N GLU A 73 -18.86 -4.57 -25.96
CA GLU A 73 -19.78 -4.98 -27.03
C GLU A 73 -19.50 -6.32 -27.74
N LYS A 74 -19.75 -7.44 -27.05
CA LYS A 74 -20.43 -8.64 -27.57
C LYS A 74 -20.36 -9.74 -26.53
N ILE A 75 -21.28 -9.71 -25.56
CA ILE A 75 -21.72 -10.94 -24.91
C ILE A 75 -22.62 -11.64 -25.93
N GLY A 76 -21.99 -12.21 -26.95
CA GLY A 76 -22.54 -13.37 -27.62
C GLY A 76 -22.10 -14.55 -26.77
N ILE A 77 -23.05 -15.22 -26.14
CA ILE A 77 -22.84 -16.56 -25.58
C ILE A 77 -22.23 -17.39 -26.72
N SER A 78 -20.91 -17.61 -26.71
CA SER A 78 -20.31 -18.55 -27.65
C SER A 78 -20.65 -19.94 -27.15
N PHE A 79 -21.81 -20.45 -27.56
CA PHE A 79 -22.07 -21.88 -27.49
C PHE A 79 -20.92 -22.58 -28.20
N CYS A 80 -20.29 -23.54 -27.51
CA CYS A 80 -19.34 -24.46 -28.09
C CYS A 80 -20.01 -25.14 -29.31
N THR A 81 -19.74 -24.66 -30.52
CA THR A 81 -20.03 -25.38 -31.76
C THR A 81 -18.91 -26.38 -32.12
N GLY A 82 -17.97 -26.61 -31.21
CA GLY A 82 -16.80 -27.47 -31.40
C GLY A 82 -16.71 -28.66 -30.44
N CYS A 83 -17.84 -29.25 -30.02
CA CYS A 83 -17.85 -30.54 -29.34
C CYS A 83 -17.65 -31.74 -30.30
N GLU A 84 -17.11 -31.52 -31.49
CA GLU A 84 -16.65 -32.60 -32.37
C GLU A 84 -15.28 -32.23 -32.95
N ASN A 85 -14.32 -33.14 -32.73
CA ASN A 85 -12.95 -33.17 -33.27
C ASN A 85 -11.88 -32.35 -32.54
N GLY A 86 -11.35 -32.93 -31.44
CA GLY A 86 -9.93 -33.26 -31.24
C GLY A 86 -8.82 -32.19 -31.35
N ALA A 87 -9.12 -30.94 -31.67
CA ALA A 87 -8.13 -29.87 -31.78
C ALA A 87 -8.17 -29.00 -30.52
N SER A 88 -7.07 -29.00 -29.77
CA SER A 88 -6.86 -28.09 -28.65
C SER A 88 -6.94 -26.64 -29.13
N PRO A 89 -7.73 -25.76 -28.47
CA PRO A 89 -7.82 -24.36 -28.86
C PRO A 89 -6.46 -23.70 -28.69
N LYS A 90 -5.91 -23.17 -29.78
CA LYS A 90 -4.65 -22.42 -29.79
C LYS A 90 -4.84 -21.07 -29.08
N LYS A 91 -4.22 -20.99 -27.90
CA LYS A 91 -3.42 -19.88 -27.32
C LYS A 91 -3.88 -18.43 -27.55
N GLY A 92 -4.22 -17.78 -26.45
CA GLY A 92 -3.86 -16.38 -26.19
C GLY A 92 -5.04 -15.42 -26.07
N MET A 93 -5.79 -15.48 -24.97
CA MET A 93 -6.62 -14.34 -24.58
C MET A 93 -5.66 -13.18 -24.25
N ASN A 94 -5.67 -12.13 -25.07
CA ASN A 94 -4.83 -10.95 -24.87
C ASN A 94 -5.35 -10.19 -23.64
N HIS A 95 -4.56 -10.19 -22.57
CA HIS A 95 -4.86 -9.40 -21.38
C HIS A 95 -4.52 -7.95 -21.64
N VAL A 96 -5.48 -7.06 -21.38
CA VAL A 96 -5.26 -5.62 -21.34
C VAL A 96 -4.97 -5.24 -19.90
N PHE A 97 -4.01 -4.33 -19.73
CA PHE A 97 -3.58 -3.84 -18.43
C PHE A 97 -3.84 -2.34 -18.39
N GLU A 98 -4.56 -1.89 -17.37
CA GLU A 98 -4.69 -0.47 -17.05
C GLU A 98 -4.14 -0.20 -15.65
N TRP A 99 -3.60 1.00 -15.46
CA TRP A 99 -3.24 1.45 -14.12
C TRP A 99 -4.48 2.00 -13.44
N LYS A 100 -4.70 1.59 -12.20
CA LYS A 100 -5.81 2.05 -11.37
C LYS A 100 -5.29 2.46 -10.00
N THR A 101 -5.81 3.56 -9.49
CA THR A 101 -5.59 4.00 -8.12
C THR A 101 -6.71 3.44 -7.25
N ILE A 102 -6.34 2.66 -6.23
CA ILE A 102 -7.27 2.07 -5.27
C ILE A 102 -6.91 2.49 -3.85
N SER A 103 -7.88 2.40 -2.93
CA SER A 103 -7.61 2.66 -1.51
C SER A 103 -6.69 1.58 -0.92
N MET A 104 -5.93 1.93 0.11
CA MET A 104 -5.11 0.97 0.86
C MET A 104 -5.95 -0.08 1.59
N MET A 105 -7.20 0.22 1.95
CA MET A 105 -8.17 -0.77 2.46
C MET A 105 -8.53 -1.81 1.40
N GLU A 106 -8.85 -1.37 0.19
CA GLU A 106 -9.16 -2.26 -0.93
C GLU A 106 -7.94 -3.12 -1.30
N TYR A 107 -6.77 -2.51 -1.33
CA TYR A 107 -5.52 -3.24 -1.53
C TYR A 107 -5.26 -4.27 -0.42
N ALA A 108 -5.48 -3.92 0.85
CA ALA A 108 -5.35 -4.84 1.96
C ALA A 108 -6.32 -6.02 1.85
N GLN A 109 -7.59 -5.75 1.52
CA GLN A 109 -8.57 -6.82 1.27
C GLN A 109 -8.13 -7.72 0.12
N HIS A 110 -7.58 -7.16 -0.96
CA HIS A 110 -7.06 -7.94 -2.08
C HIS A 110 -5.91 -8.87 -1.68
N ILE A 111 -4.97 -8.39 -0.86
CA ILE A 111 -3.87 -9.22 -0.32
C ILE A 111 -4.43 -10.30 0.63
N LEU A 112 -5.37 -9.93 1.50
CA LEU A 112 -6.04 -10.85 2.42
C LEU A 112 -6.76 -11.98 1.67
N ASP A 113 -7.45 -11.67 0.58
CA ASP A 113 -8.12 -12.65 -0.28
C ASP A 113 -7.13 -13.62 -0.91
N LYS A 114 -5.98 -13.13 -1.40
CA LYS A 114 -4.91 -13.98 -1.95
C LYS A 114 -4.39 -14.97 -0.93
N ILE A 115 -4.10 -14.50 0.28
CA ILE A 115 -3.63 -15.34 1.39
C ILE A 115 -4.70 -16.36 1.77
N ASN A 116 -5.95 -15.92 1.98
CA ASN A 116 -7.04 -16.82 2.35
C ASN A 116 -7.31 -17.89 1.29
N ARG A 117 -7.21 -17.56 0.00
CA ARG A 117 -7.30 -18.54 -1.09
C ARG A 117 -6.17 -19.56 -1.03
N TYR A 118 -4.94 -19.11 -0.79
CA TYR A 118 -3.81 -20.00 -0.60
C TYR A 118 -4.05 -20.94 0.60
N CYS A 119 -4.49 -20.41 1.74
CA CYS A 119 -4.81 -21.19 2.93
C CYS A 119 -5.97 -22.18 2.69
N SER A 120 -6.97 -21.79 1.90
CA SER A 120 -8.11 -22.67 1.56
C SER A 120 -7.69 -23.86 0.69
N LYS A 121 -6.69 -23.67 -0.19
CA LYS A 121 -6.13 -24.75 -1.01
C LYS A 121 -5.15 -25.63 -0.24
N ASN A 122 -4.50 -25.09 0.79
CA ASN A 122 -3.47 -25.76 1.58
C ASN A 122 -3.92 -25.89 3.04
N LYS A 123 -4.55 -27.02 3.39
CA LYS A 123 -5.16 -27.23 4.72
C LYS A 123 -4.19 -27.06 5.90
N GLU A 124 -2.90 -27.29 5.68
CA GLU A 124 -1.84 -27.13 6.67
C GLU A 124 -1.26 -25.69 6.74
N ALA A 125 -1.74 -24.76 5.91
CA ALA A 125 -1.19 -23.40 5.88
C ALA A 125 -1.47 -22.62 7.17
N LEU A 126 -2.59 -22.89 7.83
CA LEU A 126 -2.96 -22.26 9.10
C LEU A 126 -2.85 -23.24 10.29
N SER A 127 -2.11 -24.35 10.13
CA SER A 127 -1.87 -25.28 11.25
C SER A 127 -0.71 -24.81 12.12
N GLY A 128 -0.78 -25.15 13.42
CA GLY A 128 0.22 -24.75 14.41
C GLY A 128 0.17 -23.25 14.76
N SER A 129 1.33 -22.60 14.77
CA SER A 129 1.48 -21.18 15.15
C SER A 129 1.35 -20.20 13.97
N LYS A 130 1.03 -20.70 12.77
CA LYS A 130 0.96 -19.88 11.56
C LYS A 130 -0.35 -19.11 11.47
N ASN A 131 -0.27 -17.89 10.95
CA ASN A 131 -1.39 -16.97 10.78
C ASN A 131 -1.26 -16.19 9.46
N ILE A 132 -2.22 -15.29 9.18
CA ILE A 132 -2.25 -14.51 7.93
C ILE A 132 -0.98 -13.69 7.71
N LEU A 133 -0.41 -13.11 8.78
CA LEU A 133 0.75 -12.23 8.69
C LEU A 133 2.02 -12.97 8.23
N ASP A 134 2.09 -14.29 8.39
CA ASP A 134 3.22 -15.10 7.91
C ASP A 134 3.30 -15.16 6.37
N TYR A 135 2.19 -14.85 5.69
CA TYR A 135 2.06 -14.98 4.23
C TYR A 135 2.01 -13.63 3.50
N ILE A 136 1.93 -12.51 4.22
CA ILE A 136 1.79 -11.19 3.59
C ILE A 136 2.94 -10.86 2.66
N ASN A 137 4.14 -11.38 2.92
CA ASN A 137 5.34 -11.13 2.13
C ASN A 137 5.77 -12.34 1.28
N ASP A 138 4.92 -13.37 1.16
CA ASP A 138 5.26 -14.51 0.32
C ASP A 138 5.17 -14.13 -1.16
N TYR A 139 6.29 -14.24 -1.87
CA TYR A 139 6.41 -13.80 -3.26
C TYR A 139 5.39 -14.49 -4.18
N ASP A 140 5.22 -15.81 -4.04
CA ASP A 140 4.37 -16.60 -4.92
C ASP A 140 2.90 -16.32 -4.64
N ILE A 141 2.51 -16.14 -3.37
CA ILE A 141 1.14 -15.78 -3.00
C ILE A 141 0.81 -14.36 -3.46
N VAL A 142 1.67 -13.38 -3.17
CA VAL A 142 1.42 -11.97 -3.47
C VAL A 142 1.38 -11.73 -4.97
N THR A 143 2.32 -12.30 -5.74
CA THR A 143 2.41 -12.09 -7.19
C THR A 143 1.55 -13.05 -8.00
N SER A 144 0.94 -14.06 -7.37
CA SER A 144 0.04 -15.01 -8.04
C SER A 144 -0.99 -14.30 -8.89
N ARG A 145 -1.28 -14.86 -10.07
CA ARG A 145 -2.31 -14.32 -10.94
C ARG A 145 -3.46 -15.30 -11.06
N GLU A 146 -4.65 -14.85 -10.70
CA GLU A 146 -5.88 -15.65 -10.84
C GLU A 146 -6.86 -14.88 -11.72
N GLY A 147 -6.83 -15.15 -13.03
CA GLY A 147 -7.78 -14.58 -14.00
C GLY A 147 -7.63 -13.07 -14.21
N ALA A 148 -8.78 -12.39 -14.17
CA ALA A 148 -8.88 -10.93 -14.18
C ALA A 148 -8.86 -10.40 -12.74
N GLY A 149 -8.22 -9.24 -12.54
CA GLY A 149 -8.07 -8.61 -11.22
C GLY A 149 -6.75 -7.86 -11.08
N TYR A 150 -6.42 -7.47 -9.85
CA TYR A 150 -5.20 -6.73 -9.59
C TYR A 150 -3.94 -7.58 -9.73
N CYS A 151 -2.96 -6.97 -10.38
CA CYS A 151 -1.66 -7.54 -10.68
C CYS A 151 -0.62 -6.81 -9.83
N VAL A 152 -0.29 -7.43 -8.69
CA VAL A 152 0.57 -6.85 -7.65
C VAL A 152 2.03 -6.89 -8.07
N SER A 153 2.70 -5.74 -8.04
CA SER A 153 4.16 -5.66 -8.16
C SER A 153 4.80 -5.92 -6.80
N TYR A 154 5.63 -6.96 -6.69
CA TYR A 154 6.29 -7.30 -5.43
C TYR A 154 7.12 -6.13 -4.86
N ASN A 155 7.82 -5.39 -5.72
CA ASN A 155 8.61 -4.21 -5.30
C ASN A 155 7.73 -3.09 -4.72
N ARG A 156 6.54 -2.85 -5.29
CA ARG A 156 5.59 -1.89 -4.73
C ARG A 156 4.98 -2.42 -3.44
N HIS A 157 4.68 -3.72 -3.41
CA HIS A 157 4.14 -4.40 -2.24
C HIS A 157 5.06 -4.28 -1.01
N GLN A 158 6.39 -4.36 -1.18
CA GLN A 158 7.33 -4.21 -0.06
C GLN A 158 7.08 -2.93 0.75
N LYS A 159 6.73 -1.82 0.07
CA LYS A 159 6.48 -0.53 0.72
C LYS A 159 5.18 -0.51 1.54
N THR A 160 4.28 -1.46 1.30
CA THR A 160 2.99 -1.56 1.98
C THR A 160 3.02 -2.50 3.18
N ILE A 161 4.08 -3.28 3.36
CA ILE A 161 4.17 -4.30 4.42
C ILE A 161 3.95 -3.70 5.82
N PRO A 162 4.54 -2.57 6.22
CA PRO A 162 4.31 -2.01 7.56
C PRO A 162 2.82 -1.75 7.83
N PHE A 163 2.13 -1.13 6.86
CA PHE A 163 0.68 -0.91 6.95
C PHE A 163 -0.09 -2.22 7.01
N LEU A 164 0.21 -3.19 6.13
CA LEU A 164 -0.47 -4.49 6.11
C LEU A 164 -0.28 -5.26 7.40
N LYS A 165 0.90 -5.23 8.01
CA LYS A 165 1.17 -5.86 9.32
C LYS A 165 0.32 -5.26 10.43
N ALA A 166 0.14 -3.94 10.42
CA ALA A 166 -0.67 -3.25 11.42
C ALA A 166 -2.17 -3.44 11.18
N TYR A 167 -2.59 -3.55 9.91
CA TYR A 167 -4.00 -3.47 9.52
C TYR A 167 -4.68 -4.82 9.28
N LEU A 168 -3.95 -5.83 8.80
CA LEU A 168 -4.53 -7.13 8.53
C LEU A 168 -4.80 -7.91 9.82
N PRO A 169 -5.92 -8.66 9.89
CA PRO A 169 -6.17 -9.52 11.03
C PRO A 169 -5.23 -10.72 11.03
N TYR A 170 -4.93 -11.26 12.22
CA TYR A 170 -4.23 -12.54 12.34
C TYR A 170 -5.04 -13.72 11.78
N TYR A 171 -6.37 -13.66 11.93
CA TYR A 171 -7.33 -14.64 11.43
C TYR A 171 -8.58 -13.94 10.88
N GLY A 172 -9.16 -14.47 9.81
CA GLY A 172 -10.40 -13.95 9.21
C GLY A 172 -10.28 -13.65 7.72
N GLN A 173 -11.39 -13.21 7.12
CA GLN A 173 -11.51 -13.02 5.66
C GLN A 173 -11.80 -11.57 5.26
N THR A 174 -12.04 -10.68 6.23
CA THR A 174 -12.45 -9.30 5.97
C THR A 174 -11.60 -8.32 6.77
N VAL A 175 -11.21 -7.22 6.13
CA VAL A 175 -10.53 -6.10 6.81
C VAL A 175 -11.52 -5.24 7.59
N ASP A 176 -11.05 -4.54 8.61
CA ASP A 176 -11.88 -3.69 9.46
C ASP A 176 -11.97 -2.26 8.89
N MET A 177 -13.14 -1.88 8.39
CA MET A 177 -13.39 -0.54 7.83
C MET A 177 -13.32 0.56 8.91
N ALA A 178 -13.74 0.27 10.15
CA ALA A 178 -13.69 1.26 11.23
C ALA A 178 -12.23 1.61 11.54
N LEU A 179 -11.38 0.59 11.67
CA LEU A 179 -9.95 0.77 11.90
C LEU A 179 -9.27 1.56 10.78
N TYR A 180 -9.64 1.32 9.51
CA TYR A 180 -9.08 2.08 8.39
C TYR A 180 -9.52 3.55 8.40
N ARG A 181 -10.79 3.82 8.72
CA ARG A 181 -11.29 5.18 8.83
C ARG A 181 -10.57 5.94 9.95
N ASP A 182 -10.35 5.28 11.09
CA ASP A 182 -9.64 5.88 12.22
C ASP A 182 -8.17 6.17 11.86
N PHE A 183 -7.54 5.31 11.04
CA PHE A 183 -6.23 5.58 10.44
C PHE A 183 -6.21 6.81 9.54
N LEU A 184 -7.20 7.00 8.67
CA LEU A 184 -7.26 8.18 7.80
C LEU A 184 -7.31 9.51 8.58
N PHE A 185 -7.92 9.50 9.78
CA PHE A 185 -7.90 10.67 10.66
C PHE A 185 -6.58 10.80 11.43
N SER A 186 -6.00 9.67 11.86
CA SER A 186 -4.79 9.64 12.67
C SER A 186 -3.53 9.97 11.89
N ILE A 187 -3.45 9.59 10.61
CA ILE A 187 -2.22 9.70 9.81
C ILE A 187 -1.72 11.15 9.70
N VAL A 188 -2.64 12.12 9.61
CA VAL A 188 -2.29 13.54 9.55
C VAL A 188 -1.69 14.00 10.88
N GLN A 189 -2.26 13.57 12.01
CA GLN A 189 -1.75 13.90 13.35
C GLN A 189 -0.37 13.28 13.61
N VAL A 190 -0.18 12.02 13.17
CA VAL A 190 1.14 11.35 13.21
C VAL A 190 2.16 12.14 12.40
N ALA A 191 1.81 12.58 11.21
CA ALA A 191 2.69 13.38 10.36
C ALA A 191 3.04 14.75 10.97
N GLU A 192 2.05 15.44 11.55
CA GLU A 192 2.25 16.71 12.24
C GLU A 192 3.20 16.56 13.43
N TYR A 193 3.04 15.48 14.21
CA TYR A 193 3.93 15.15 15.32
C TYR A 193 5.38 14.94 14.85
N ILE A 194 5.57 14.11 13.82
CA ILE A 194 6.90 13.86 13.21
C ILE A 194 7.52 15.17 12.73
N ASP A 195 6.75 15.98 11.99
CA ASP A 195 7.20 17.26 11.47
C ASP A 195 7.58 18.23 12.59
N GLN A 196 6.82 18.28 13.68
CA GLN A 196 7.13 19.12 14.83
C GLN A 196 8.45 18.70 15.49
N LYS A 197 8.69 17.40 15.64
CA LYS A 197 9.95 16.87 16.18
C LYS A 197 11.13 17.20 15.27
N LEU A 198 11.00 16.97 13.96
CA LEU A 198 12.03 17.31 12.97
C LEU A 198 12.37 18.81 12.96
N LYS A 199 11.35 19.68 13.07
CA LYS A 199 11.54 21.13 13.21
C LYS A 199 12.30 21.49 14.49
N THR A 200 12.00 20.82 15.60
CA THR A 200 12.64 21.06 16.91
C THR A 200 14.14 20.76 16.87
N ILE A 201 14.55 19.74 16.13
CA ILE A 201 15.96 19.36 15.95
C ILE A 201 16.61 19.98 14.70
N HIS A 202 15.97 20.98 14.09
CA HIS A 202 16.43 21.71 12.91
C HIS A 202 16.63 20.89 11.62
N ALA A 203 15.96 19.74 11.50
CA ALA A 203 15.97 18.87 10.31
C ALA A 203 14.76 19.14 9.38
N PHE A 204 14.55 20.41 9.01
CA PHE A 204 13.34 20.88 8.32
C PHE A 204 13.13 20.24 6.94
N GLU A 205 14.21 19.95 6.23
CA GLU A 205 14.23 19.32 4.90
C GLU A 205 13.72 17.88 4.90
N HIS A 206 13.68 17.24 6.07
CA HIS A 206 13.17 15.89 6.24
C HIS A 206 11.69 15.85 6.63
N THR A 207 11.05 17.02 6.81
CA THR A 207 9.62 17.06 7.12
C THR A 207 8.78 16.53 5.96
N ILE A 208 7.74 15.78 6.30
CA ILE A 208 6.76 15.23 5.37
C ILE A 208 6.11 16.38 4.61
N TYR A 209 5.79 17.49 5.29
CA TYR A 209 5.26 18.70 4.66
C TYR A 209 6.19 19.25 3.58
N ALA A 210 7.48 19.44 3.88
CA ALA A 210 8.41 20.04 2.91
C ALA A 210 8.59 19.15 1.68
N GLN A 211 8.73 17.84 1.89
CA GLN A 211 8.87 16.85 0.82
C GLN A 211 7.61 16.77 -0.04
N SER A 212 6.43 16.61 0.58
CA SER A 212 5.15 16.51 -0.12
C SER A 212 4.84 17.77 -0.93
N ARG A 213 5.13 18.94 -0.37
CA ARG A 213 4.97 20.23 -1.07
C ARG A 213 5.90 20.35 -2.27
N ALA A 214 7.15 19.91 -2.16
CA ALA A 214 8.11 19.92 -3.26
C ALA A 214 7.66 18.96 -4.39
N GLU A 215 7.23 17.75 -4.05
CA GLU A 215 6.73 16.76 -5.01
C GLU A 215 5.46 17.26 -5.71
N ALA A 216 4.51 17.82 -4.96
CA ALA A 216 3.27 18.36 -5.51
C ALA A 216 3.54 19.53 -6.48
N LYS A 217 4.48 20.43 -6.15
CA LYS A 217 4.91 21.51 -7.05
C LYS A 217 5.53 20.97 -8.33
N PHE A 218 6.38 19.95 -8.21
CA PHE A 218 7.00 19.29 -9.36
C PHE A 218 5.96 18.66 -10.28
N LYS A 219 4.99 17.92 -9.73
CA LYS A 219 3.88 17.32 -10.50
C LYS A 219 3.05 18.36 -11.27
N VAL A 220 2.72 19.50 -10.63
CA VAL A 220 2.01 20.61 -11.28
C VAL A 220 2.84 21.27 -12.38
N GLN A 221 4.14 21.43 -12.19
CA GLN A 221 5.02 21.99 -13.22
C GLN A 221 5.14 21.06 -14.43
N MET A 222 5.33 19.76 -14.19
CA MET A 222 5.40 18.77 -15.26
C MET A 222 4.10 18.71 -16.07
N SER A 223 2.93 18.69 -15.42
CA SER A 223 1.65 18.66 -16.13
C SER A 223 1.44 19.90 -17.01
N ARG A 224 1.83 21.09 -16.54
CA ARG A 224 1.81 22.32 -17.34
C ARG A 224 2.78 22.30 -18.52
N GLN A 225 3.98 21.74 -18.34
CA GLN A 225 4.95 21.59 -19.43
C GLN A 225 4.45 20.63 -20.51
N PHE A 226 3.83 19.50 -20.13
CA PHE A 226 3.18 18.60 -21.08
C PHE A 226 2.05 19.29 -21.84
N LEU A 227 1.19 20.06 -21.16
CA LEU A 227 0.14 20.83 -21.81
C LEU A 227 0.69 21.88 -22.79
N THR A 228 1.83 22.51 -22.47
CA THR A 228 2.50 23.47 -23.35
C THR A 228 3.10 22.81 -24.61
N LEU A 229 3.63 21.58 -24.50
CA LEU A 229 4.21 20.84 -25.63
C LEU A 229 3.16 20.25 -26.59
N CYS A 230 1.92 20.10 -26.14
CA CYS A 230 0.81 19.54 -26.93
C CYS A 230 -0.06 20.58 -27.64
N ASN A 231 0.21 21.88 -27.45
CA ASN A 231 -0.45 23.00 -28.14
C ASN A 231 0.40 23.53 -29.29
#